data_AF-A0A3M5R8L9-F1
#
_entry.id   AF-A0A3M5R8L9-F1
#
_cell.length_a   1.000
_cell.length_b   1.000
_cell.length_c   1.000
_cell.angle_alpha   90.00
_cell.angle_beta   90.00
_cell.angle_gamma   90.00
#
_symmetry.space_group_name_H-M   'P 1'
#
loop_
_entity.id
_entity.type
_entity.pdbx_description
1 polymer ?
#
loop_
_entity_poly.entity_id
_entity_poly.type
_entity_poly.pdbx_seq_one_letter_code
_entity_poly.pdbx_strand_id
1 'polypeptide(L)'
;FRQTLGAEAALQDVQAQFALLLKRIPDVIQLRFHDGTPFANAQTLQWISAHIVPPAPSAEHRCDTDLQHDSPAWDSVYHELIPTLQDNGLKAAVQVLTQRMSDAEGGREKFFWKLCLARICHQAKKYDLASIQLEFLDRELQAAGLPAWEPQVFIDVLRLLHSCYERMPQNNSLALRKEEVYKRLCHYDLESLIA
;
A
#
# COMPACT_ATOMS: atom_id res chain seq x y z
N PHE A 1 22.74 -14.08 34.94
CA PHE A 1 21.58 -14.57 34.18
C PHE A 1 21.76 -14.60 32.64
N ARG A 2 22.95 -14.33 32.09
CA ARG A 2 23.13 -14.15 30.63
C ARG A 2 23.66 -15.37 29.84
N GLN A 3 23.92 -16.50 30.48
CA GLN A 3 24.69 -17.60 29.85
C GLN A 3 23.99 -18.97 29.78
N THR A 4 22.70 -19.10 30.14
CA THR A 4 22.11 -20.44 30.34
C THR A 4 21.00 -20.88 29.38
N LEU A 5 20.63 -20.13 28.33
CA LEU A 5 19.46 -20.49 27.49
C LEU A 5 19.57 -20.29 25.96
N GLY A 6 20.76 -20.14 25.36
CA GLY A 6 20.83 -19.85 23.91
C GLY A 6 20.30 -18.46 23.55
N ALA A 7 20.25 -17.56 24.54
CA ALA A 7 19.76 -16.19 24.43
C ALA A 7 20.64 -15.26 23.58
N GLU A 8 21.81 -15.74 23.12
CA GLU A 8 22.71 -14.97 22.25
C GLU A 8 22.14 -14.81 20.84
N ALA A 9 21.55 -15.87 20.27
CA ALA A 9 20.89 -15.79 18.96
C ALA A 9 19.68 -14.84 18.99
N ALA A 10 18.83 -14.99 20.02
CA ALA A 10 17.68 -14.10 20.21
C ALA A 10 18.11 -12.63 20.44
N LEU A 11 19.22 -12.40 21.15
CA LEU A 11 19.77 -11.07 21.34
C LEU A 11 20.26 -10.46 20.01
N GLN A 12 20.95 -11.25 19.19
CA GLN A 12 21.41 -10.83 17.87
C GLN A 12 20.23 -10.48 16.95
N ASP A 13 19.17 -11.28 16.95
CA ASP A 13 17.96 -11.02 16.17
C ASP A 13 17.29 -9.71 16.60
N VAL A 14 17.17 -9.48 17.90
CA VAL A 14 16.60 -8.23 18.44
C VAL A 14 17.47 -7.03 18.05
N GLN A 15 18.79 -7.15 18.11
CA GLN A 15 19.71 -6.10 17.70
C GLN A 15 19.60 -5.81 16.19
N ALA A 16 19.50 -6.84 15.36
CA ALA A 16 19.36 -6.70 13.91
C ALA A 16 18.03 -6.05 13.52
N GLN A 17 16.92 -6.49 14.12
CA GLN A 17 15.59 -5.88 13.87
C GLN A 17 15.53 -4.43 14.35
N PHE A 18 16.15 -4.13 15.50
CA PHE A 18 16.21 -2.76 16.01
C PHE A 18 17.10 -1.87 15.13
N ALA A 19 18.20 -2.39 14.57
CA ALA A 19 19.02 -1.68 13.60
C ALA A 19 18.22 -1.31 12.34
N LEU A 20 17.40 -2.24 11.83
CA LEU A 20 16.52 -1.99 10.68
C LEU A 20 15.44 -0.93 11.01
N LEU A 21 14.88 -0.95 12.21
CA LEU A 21 13.94 0.07 12.67
C LEU A 21 14.57 1.46 12.69
N LEU A 22 15.79 1.59 13.25
CA LEU A 22 16.51 2.87 13.28
C LEU A 22 16.92 3.34 11.89
N LYS A 23 17.26 2.42 10.97
CA LYS A 23 17.53 2.75 9.57
C LYS A 23 16.30 3.34 8.89
N ARG A 24 15.11 2.81 9.19
CA ARG A 24 13.84 3.27 8.60
C ARG A 24 13.36 4.58 9.21
N ILE A 25 13.54 4.76 10.53
CA ILE A 25 13.06 5.94 11.27
C ILE A 25 14.15 6.37 12.27
N PRO A 26 15.15 7.16 11.82
CA PRO A 26 16.28 7.54 12.67
C PRO A 26 15.87 8.45 13.84
N ASP A 27 14.80 9.23 13.68
CA ASP A 27 14.36 10.20 14.68
C ASP A 27 13.57 9.57 15.85
N VAL A 28 13.26 8.27 15.77
CA VAL A 28 12.45 7.57 16.78
C VAL A 28 13.05 7.65 18.19
N ILE A 29 14.39 7.65 18.28
CA ILE A 29 15.12 7.74 19.56
C ILE A 29 15.09 9.14 20.18
N GLN A 30 14.66 10.15 19.42
CA GLN A 30 14.55 11.55 19.88
C GLN A 30 13.12 11.90 20.32
N LEU A 31 12.15 11.00 20.10
CA LEU A 31 10.76 11.22 20.47
C LEU A 31 10.57 11.29 21.99
N ARG A 32 9.49 11.93 22.40
CA ARG A 32 9.05 12.01 23.79
C ARG A 32 7.58 11.63 23.89
N PHE A 33 7.23 10.98 24.99
CA PHE A 33 5.83 10.73 25.34
C PHE A 33 5.15 12.04 25.77
N HIS A 34 3.81 12.03 25.83
CA HIS A 34 3.02 13.22 26.14
C HIS A 34 3.30 13.80 27.56
N ASP A 35 3.86 12.99 28.45
CA ASP A 35 4.30 13.38 29.79
C ASP A 35 5.73 13.98 29.81
N GLY A 36 6.39 14.10 28.65
CA GLY A 36 7.74 14.61 28.50
C GLY A 36 8.85 13.58 28.71
N THR A 37 8.51 12.33 29.04
CA THR A 37 9.45 11.23 29.22
C THR A 37 10.11 10.89 27.88
N PRO A 38 11.46 10.78 27.81
CA PRO A 38 12.15 10.43 26.57
C PRO A 38 11.84 9.00 26.14
N PHE A 39 11.67 8.80 24.84
CA PHE A 39 11.39 7.48 24.26
C PHE A 39 12.54 6.48 24.51
N ALA A 40 13.78 6.97 24.46
CA ALA A 40 14.97 6.24 24.88
C ALA A 40 15.66 6.99 26.03
N ASN A 41 15.82 6.31 27.18
CA ASN A 41 16.57 6.87 28.30
C ASN A 41 18.10 6.82 28.04
N ALA A 42 18.88 7.48 28.89
CA ALA A 42 20.34 7.59 28.72
C ALA A 42 21.04 6.21 28.62
N GLN A 43 20.57 5.22 29.38
CA GLN A 43 21.12 3.87 29.36
C GLN A 43 20.81 3.14 28.05
N THR A 44 19.58 3.29 27.54
CA THR A 44 19.15 2.74 26.26
C THR A 44 19.92 3.37 25.10
N LEU A 45 20.11 4.70 25.10
CA LEU A 45 20.90 5.39 24.08
C LEU A 45 22.36 4.90 24.06
N GLN A 46 22.96 4.68 25.23
CA GLN A 46 24.32 4.15 25.34
C GLN A 46 24.43 2.69 24.86
N TRP A 47 23.38 1.89 25.07
CA TRP A 47 23.33 0.52 24.54
C TRP A 47 23.22 0.51 23.01
N ILE A 48 22.40 1.39 22.43
CA ILE A 48 22.21 1.56 20.99
C ILE A 48 23.53 1.95 20.31
N SER A 49 24.26 2.94 20.84
CA SER A 49 25.54 3.37 20.28
C SER A 49 26.64 2.31 20.39
N ALA A 50 26.57 1.45 21.40
CA ALA A 50 27.57 0.40 21.61
C ALA A 50 27.31 -0.89 20.79
N HIS A 51 26.05 -1.20 20.47
CA HIS A 51 25.69 -2.52 19.92
C HIS A 51 24.91 -2.49 18.60
N ILE A 52 24.42 -1.33 18.15
CA ILE A 52 23.48 -1.24 17.02
C ILE A 52 23.99 -0.32 15.93
N VAL A 53 24.57 0.83 16.29
CA VAL A 53 25.19 1.75 15.34
C VAL A 53 26.70 1.48 15.34
N PRO A 54 27.29 0.91 14.28
CA PRO A 54 28.74 0.78 14.22
C PRO A 54 29.40 2.18 14.25
N PRO A 55 30.53 2.37 14.96
CA PRO A 55 31.27 3.62 14.89
C PRO A 55 31.75 3.82 13.45
N ALA A 56 31.29 4.90 12.81
CA ALA A 56 31.54 5.16 11.41
C ALA A 56 33.05 5.24 11.11
N PRO A 57 33.58 4.48 10.14
CA PRO A 57 34.75 4.93 9.42
C PRO A 57 34.30 5.96 8.37
N SER A 58 34.98 7.11 8.39
CA SER A 58 34.92 8.11 7.33
C SER A 58 35.24 7.52 5.96
N ALA A 59 34.73 8.19 4.93
CA ALA A 59 35.05 8.13 3.51
C ALA A 59 34.02 7.44 2.62
N GLU A 60 33.23 8.29 1.95
CA GLU A 60 33.10 8.30 0.48
C GLU A 60 32.97 6.94 -0.20
N HIS A 61 31.74 6.51 -0.46
CA HIS A 61 31.38 5.94 -1.76
C HIS A 61 29.91 6.24 -2.05
N ARG A 62 29.70 6.92 -3.16
CA ARG A 62 28.40 7.02 -3.84
C ARG A 62 27.87 5.61 -4.08
N CYS A 63 26.62 5.39 -3.70
CA CYS A 63 25.72 4.64 -4.55
C CYS A 63 24.34 5.30 -4.42
N ASP A 64 24.01 6.13 -5.40
CA ASP A 64 22.63 6.38 -5.77
C ASP A 64 22.00 5.04 -6.10
N THR A 65 21.18 4.51 -5.20
CA THR A 65 20.10 3.60 -5.58
C THR A 65 18.96 3.84 -4.61
N ASP A 66 18.03 4.65 -5.09
CA ASP A 66 16.59 4.52 -4.94
C ASP A 66 16.08 4.25 -3.51
N LEU A 67 15.52 5.32 -2.93
CA LEU A 67 14.50 5.24 -1.90
C LEU A 67 13.23 4.59 -2.48
N GLN A 68 13.30 3.30 -2.81
CA GLN A 68 12.10 2.50 -2.91
C GLN A 68 11.60 2.30 -1.48
N HIS A 69 10.60 3.10 -1.09
CA HIS A 69 9.48 2.54 -0.35
C HIS A 69 9.24 1.13 -0.91
N ASP A 70 9.15 0.08 -0.07
CA ASP A 70 8.57 -1.20 -0.50
C ASP A 70 7.09 -0.93 -0.83
N SER A 71 6.86 -0.29 -1.98
CA SER A 71 5.57 -0.20 -2.61
C SER A 71 5.15 -1.64 -2.83
N PRO A 72 3.91 -1.99 -2.46
CA PRO A 72 3.47 -3.35 -2.55
C PRO A 72 3.59 -3.84 -4.00
N ALA A 73 3.86 -5.13 -4.19
CA ALA A 73 4.23 -5.69 -5.49
C ALA A 73 3.24 -5.33 -6.62
N TRP A 74 1.96 -5.18 -6.32
CA TRP A 74 0.93 -4.77 -7.28
C TRP A 74 1.05 -3.32 -7.76
N ASP A 75 1.57 -2.41 -6.93
CA ASP A 75 1.80 -1.01 -7.32
C ASP A 75 3.07 -0.90 -8.18
N SER A 76 4.11 -1.67 -7.88
CA SER A 76 5.31 -1.74 -8.73
C SER A 76 4.98 -2.29 -10.11
N VAL A 77 4.27 -3.42 -10.16
CA VAL A 77 3.79 -4.02 -11.42
C VAL A 77 2.83 -3.09 -12.18
N TYR A 78 1.98 -2.34 -11.47
CA TYR A 78 1.14 -1.33 -12.11
C TYR A 78 1.98 -0.29 -12.85
N HIS A 79 2.98 0.31 -12.20
CA HIS A 79 3.83 1.34 -12.80
C HIS A 79 4.65 0.79 -13.98
N GLU A 80 5.07 -0.46 -13.93
CA GLU A 80 5.75 -1.15 -15.05
C GLU A 80 4.81 -1.37 -16.24
N LEU A 81 3.56 -1.75 -15.98
CA LEU A 81 2.62 -2.10 -17.05
C LEU A 81 2.04 -0.88 -17.76
N ILE A 82 1.86 0.26 -17.08
CA ILE A 82 1.30 1.48 -17.66
C ILE A 82 1.97 1.93 -18.96
N PRO A 83 3.32 2.09 -19.04
CA PRO A 83 3.97 2.47 -20.30
C PRO A 83 3.81 1.41 -21.39
N THR A 84 3.82 0.13 -21.01
CA THR A 84 3.70 -0.99 -21.98
C THR A 84 2.31 -1.11 -22.62
N LEU A 85 1.29 -0.44 -22.08
CA LEU A 85 -0.05 -0.43 -22.67
C LEU A 85 -0.08 0.18 -24.07
N GLN A 86 0.80 1.14 -24.35
CA GLN A 86 0.87 1.79 -25.67
C GLN A 86 1.51 0.85 -26.72
N ASP A 87 2.51 0.07 -26.32
CA ASP A 87 3.31 -0.76 -27.23
C ASP A 87 2.76 -2.19 -27.40
N ASN A 88 2.41 -2.86 -26.30
CA ASN A 88 2.04 -4.28 -26.29
C ASN A 88 0.54 -4.52 -26.15
N GLY A 89 -0.24 -3.45 -25.91
CA GLY A 89 -1.69 -3.49 -25.76
C GLY A 89 -2.19 -4.12 -24.47
N LEU A 90 -3.48 -3.91 -24.19
CA LEU A 90 -4.13 -4.32 -22.92
C LEU A 90 -4.03 -5.83 -22.64
N LYS A 91 -4.07 -6.68 -23.67
CA LYS A 91 -4.10 -8.15 -23.50
C LYS A 91 -2.85 -8.68 -22.81
N ALA A 92 -1.67 -8.14 -23.13
CA ALA A 92 -0.40 -8.55 -22.52
C ALA A 92 -0.37 -8.21 -21.03
N ALA A 93 -0.79 -6.98 -20.67
CA ALA A 93 -0.88 -6.55 -19.27
C ALA A 93 -1.85 -7.42 -18.45
N VAL A 94 -3.02 -7.76 -19.02
CA VAL A 94 -4.00 -8.64 -18.37
C VAL A 94 -3.45 -10.05 -18.15
N GLN A 95 -2.65 -10.58 -19.08
CA GLN A 95 -2.03 -11.90 -18.92
C GLN A 95 -1.03 -11.93 -17.76
N VAL A 96 -0.17 -10.91 -17.65
CA VAL A 96 0.77 -10.77 -16.53
C VAL A 96 0.02 -10.72 -15.21
N LEU A 97 -1.04 -9.90 -15.14
CA LEU A 97 -1.87 -9.77 -13.94
C LEU A 97 -2.59 -11.06 -13.57
N THR A 98 -3.17 -11.76 -14.54
CA THR A 98 -3.84 -13.04 -14.31
C THR A 98 -2.88 -14.08 -13.74
N GLN A 99 -1.64 -14.14 -14.23
CA GLN A 99 -0.61 -15.03 -13.68
C GLN A 99 -0.30 -14.69 -12.22
N ARG A 100 -0.05 -13.41 -11.91
CA ARG A 100 0.21 -12.96 -10.53
C ARG A 100 -0.96 -13.25 -9.59
N MET A 101 -2.19 -13.14 -10.08
CA MET A 101 -3.40 -13.50 -9.31
C MET A 101 -3.49 -15.00 -8.99
N SER A 102 -3.03 -15.86 -9.89
CA SER A 102 -2.98 -17.31 -9.67
C SER A 102 -1.90 -17.71 -8.66
N ASP A 103 -0.77 -16.99 -8.68
CA ASP A 103 0.35 -17.23 -7.77
C ASP A 103 0.09 -16.68 -6.35
N ALA A 104 -0.81 -15.70 -6.22
CA ALA A 104 -1.17 -15.12 -4.92
C ALA A 104 -1.85 -16.15 -4.00
N GLU A 105 -1.40 -16.25 -2.76
CA GLU A 105 -1.96 -17.18 -1.77
C GLU A 105 -2.99 -16.47 -0.86
N GLY A 106 -2.80 -15.16 -0.62
CA GLY A 106 -3.64 -14.38 0.28
C GLY A 106 -4.89 -13.76 -0.36
N GLY A 107 -6.02 -13.77 0.34
CA GLY A 107 -7.26 -13.12 -0.12
C GLY A 107 -7.13 -11.61 -0.33
N ARG A 108 -6.41 -10.94 0.59
CA ARG A 108 -6.07 -9.50 0.47
C ARG A 108 -5.21 -9.23 -0.77
N GLU A 109 -4.18 -10.04 -0.98
CA GLU A 109 -3.29 -9.89 -2.13
C GLU A 109 -4.05 -10.08 -3.45
N LYS A 110 -4.87 -11.13 -3.56
CA LYS A 110 -5.77 -11.35 -4.71
C LYS A 110 -6.67 -10.15 -4.97
N PHE A 111 -7.21 -9.54 -3.92
CA PHE A 111 -8.03 -8.33 -4.04
C PHE A 111 -7.24 -7.17 -4.66
N PHE A 112 -6.02 -6.90 -4.19
CA PHE A 112 -5.18 -5.83 -4.75
C PHE A 112 -4.75 -6.10 -6.19
N TRP A 113 -4.48 -7.35 -6.56
CA TRP A 113 -4.23 -7.71 -7.95
C TRP A 113 -5.45 -7.47 -8.85
N LYS A 114 -6.66 -7.82 -8.40
CA LYS A 114 -7.91 -7.49 -9.12
C LYS A 114 -8.12 -5.97 -9.23
N LEU A 115 -7.80 -5.21 -8.18
CA LEU A 115 -7.89 -3.75 -8.21
C LEU A 115 -6.87 -3.14 -9.17
N CYS A 116 -5.64 -3.66 -9.21
CA CYS A 116 -4.62 -3.28 -10.18
C CYS A 116 -5.12 -3.53 -11.61
N LEU A 117 -5.70 -4.69 -11.88
CA LEU A 117 -6.33 -5.02 -13.16
C LEU A 117 -7.41 -3.98 -13.56
N ALA A 118 -8.29 -3.61 -12.64
CA ALA A 118 -9.32 -2.61 -12.89
C ALA A 118 -8.72 -1.22 -13.21
N ARG A 119 -7.67 -0.81 -12.49
CA ARG A 119 -6.93 0.44 -12.76
C ARG A 119 -6.30 0.42 -14.15
N ILE A 120 -5.69 -0.68 -14.56
CA ILE A 120 -5.13 -0.82 -15.91
C ILE A 120 -6.21 -0.74 -17.00
N CYS A 121 -7.37 -1.39 -16.80
CA CYS A 121 -8.49 -1.29 -17.72
C CYS A 121 -9.01 0.15 -17.87
N HIS A 122 -9.04 0.91 -16.76
CA HIS A 122 -9.39 2.33 -16.76
C HIS A 122 -8.39 3.15 -17.59
N GLN A 123 -7.09 2.94 -17.40
CA GLN A 123 -6.03 3.64 -18.13
C GLN A 123 -6.02 3.31 -19.63
N ALA A 124 -6.37 2.07 -19.99
CA ALA A 124 -6.58 1.66 -21.38
C ALA A 124 -7.89 2.19 -22.00
N LYS A 125 -8.63 3.08 -21.31
CA LYS A 125 -9.92 3.66 -21.71
C LYS A 125 -11.02 2.61 -21.94
N LYS A 126 -10.87 1.40 -21.39
CA LYS A 126 -11.89 0.34 -21.42
C LYS A 126 -12.78 0.45 -20.19
N TYR A 127 -13.49 1.59 -20.10
CA TYR A 127 -14.27 1.92 -18.92
C TYR A 127 -15.35 0.85 -18.65
N ASP A 128 -16.03 0.31 -19.67
CA ASP A 128 -17.09 -0.69 -19.49
C ASP A 128 -16.60 -1.94 -18.76
N LEU A 129 -15.38 -2.40 -19.09
CA LEU A 129 -14.78 -3.55 -18.43
C LEU A 129 -14.30 -3.19 -17.02
N ALA A 130 -13.72 -2.00 -16.85
CA ALA A 130 -13.25 -1.51 -15.57
C ALA A 130 -14.42 -1.35 -14.57
N SER A 131 -15.58 -0.82 -14.99
CA SER A 131 -16.74 -0.65 -14.11
C SER A 131 -17.28 -1.98 -13.62
N ILE A 132 -17.42 -2.99 -14.50
CA ILE A 132 -17.89 -4.32 -14.11
C ILE A 132 -16.97 -4.94 -13.06
N GLN A 133 -15.65 -4.84 -13.27
CA GLN A 133 -14.68 -5.37 -12.31
C GLN A 133 -14.74 -4.61 -10.97
N LEU A 134 -14.90 -3.28 -11.01
CA LEU A 134 -15.00 -2.44 -9.81
C LEU A 134 -16.32 -2.65 -9.06
N GLU A 135 -17.44 -2.89 -9.75
CA GLU A 135 -18.72 -3.26 -9.12
C GLU A 135 -18.59 -4.58 -8.34
N PHE A 136 -17.86 -5.56 -8.87
CA PHE A 136 -17.61 -6.81 -8.16
C PHE A 136 -16.73 -6.59 -6.92
N LEU A 137 -15.66 -5.80 -7.06
CA LEU A 137 -14.77 -5.46 -5.95
C LEU A 137 -15.51 -4.67 -4.85
N ASP A 138 -16.38 -3.72 -5.21
CA ASP A 138 -17.21 -2.97 -4.27
C ASP A 138 -18.13 -3.89 -3.44
N ARG A 139 -18.76 -4.89 -4.08
CA ARG A 139 -19.57 -5.88 -3.37
C ARG A 139 -18.73 -6.78 -2.46
N GLU A 140 -17.56 -7.23 -2.92
CA GLU A 140 -16.62 -8.01 -2.09
C GLU A 140 -16.20 -7.21 -0.85
N LEU A 141 -15.88 -5.91 -1.01
CA LEU A 141 -15.51 -5.03 0.10
C LEU A 141 -16.64 -4.87 1.12
N GLN A 142 -17.87 -4.66 0.65
CA GLN A 142 -19.04 -4.52 1.53
C GLN A 142 -19.32 -5.82 2.30
N ALA A 143 -19.29 -6.98 1.62
CA ALA A 143 -19.54 -8.27 2.23
C ALA A 143 -18.46 -8.64 3.27
N ALA A 144 -17.20 -8.26 3.02
CA ALA A 144 -16.10 -8.48 3.94
C ALA A 144 -16.07 -7.50 5.14
N GLY A 145 -16.92 -6.47 5.15
CA GLY A 145 -16.89 -5.42 6.17
C GLY A 145 -15.61 -4.57 6.12
N LEU A 146 -14.90 -4.58 4.99
CA LEU A 146 -13.63 -3.87 4.81
C LEU A 146 -13.72 -2.33 4.93
N PRO A 147 -14.87 -1.64 4.71
CA PRO A 147 -14.98 -0.21 4.98
C PRO A 147 -14.64 0.18 6.43
N ALA A 148 -14.80 -0.73 7.39
CA ALA A 148 -14.43 -0.50 8.79
C ALA A 148 -12.93 -0.76 9.09
N TRP A 149 -12.25 -1.54 8.24
CA TRP A 149 -10.86 -1.98 8.46
C TRP A 149 -9.84 -1.26 7.58
N GLU A 150 -10.17 -0.96 6.32
CA GLU A 150 -9.33 -0.19 5.38
C GLU A 150 -10.18 0.82 4.57
N PRO A 151 -10.60 1.93 5.19
CA PRO A 151 -11.53 2.89 4.56
C PRO A 151 -10.94 3.56 3.31
N GLN A 152 -9.61 3.77 3.28
CA GLN A 152 -8.93 4.41 2.15
C GLN A 152 -9.05 3.61 0.85
N VAL A 153 -8.86 2.29 0.92
CA VAL A 153 -8.97 1.41 -0.26
C VAL A 153 -10.40 1.40 -0.80
N PHE A 154 -11.38 1.39 0.10
CA PHE A 154 -12.79 1.46 -0.26
C PHE A 154 -13.15 2.78 -0.96
N ILE A 155 -12.69 3.91 -0.41
CA ILE A 155 -12.87 5.23 -1.01
C ILE A 155 -12.22 5.29 -2.40
N ASP A 156 -11.01 4.76 -2.57
CA ASP A 156 -10.32 4.71 -3.86
C ASP A 156 -11.10 3.91 -4.91
N VAL A 157 -11.67 2.76 -4.53
CA VAL A 157 -12.51 1.94 -5.41
C VAL A 157 -13.76 2.72 -5.82
N LEU A 158 -14.44 3.38 -4.87
CA LEU A 158 -15.63 4.19 -5.17
C LEU A 158 -15.31 5.37 -6.10
N ARG A 159 -14.21 6.10 -5.84
CA ARG A 159 -13.76 7.22 -6.69
C ARG A 159 -13.44 6.74 -8.10
N LEU A 160 -12.75 5.62 -8.24
CA LEU A 160 -12.43 5.04 -9.54
C LEU A 160 -13.70 4.58 -10.29
N LEU A 161 -14.66 3.98 -9.58
CA LEU A 161 -15.94 3.56 -10.15
C LEU A 161 -16.78 4.76 -10.60
N HIS A 162 -16.85 5.83 -9.80
CA HIS A 162 -17.52 7.07 -10.18
C HIS A 162 -16.88 7.68 -11.45
N SER A 163 -15.55 7.74 -11.46
CA SER A 163 -14.73 8.19 -12.58
C SER A 163 -14.95 7.37 -13.87
N CYS A 164 -15.21 6.06 -13.77
CA CYS A 164 -15.65 5.22 -14.89
C CYS A 164 -17.02 5.66 -15.42
N TYR A 165 -18.01 5.83 -14.54
CA TYR A 165 -19.37 6.20 -14.95
C TYR A 165 -19.46 7.58 -15.59
N GLU A 166 -18.63 8.53 -15.20
CA GLU A 166 -18.58 9.87 -15.83
C GLU A 166 -18.06 9.83 -17.27
N ARG A 167 -17.19 8.86 -17.59
CA ARG A 167 -16.56 8.73 -18.91
C ARG A 167 -17.34 7.82 -19.86
N MET A 168 -18.38 7.14 -19.36
CA MET A 168 -19.28 6.30 -20.15
C MET A 168 -20.41 7.11 -20.79
N PRO A 169 -20.97 6.65 -21.92
CA PRO A 169 -22.18 7.22 -22.48
C PRO A 169 -23.34 7.11 -21.46
N GLN A 170 -23.98 8.24 -21.17
CA GLN A 170 -24.99 8.31 -20.11
C GLN A 170 -26.26 7.56 -20.51
N ASN A 171 -26.63 6.57 -19.71
CA ASN A 171 -27.93 5.90 -19.75
C ASN A 171 -28.64 6.12 -18.40
N ASN A 172 -29.97 6.11 -18.37
CA ASN A 172 -30.75 6.30 -17.14
C ASN A 172 -30.35 5.29 -16.04
N SER A 173 -30.02 4.05 -16.42
CA SER A 173 -29.54 3.03 -15.48
C SER A 173 -28.16 3.36 -14.89
N LEU A 174 -27.25 3.93 -15.69
CA LEU A 174 -25.93 4.36 -15.26
C LEU A 174 -26.00 5.61 -14.39
N ALA A 175 -26.94 6.52 -14.67
CA ALA A 175 -27.17 7.71 -13.86
C ALA A 175 -27.58 7.34 -12.43
N LEU A 176 -28.48 6.37 -12.26
CA LEU A 176 -28.89 5.86 -10.96
C LEU A 176 -27.73 5.21 -10.20
N ARG A 177 -26.96 4.35 -10.88
CA ARG A 177 -25.77 3.70 -10.27
C ARG A 177 -24.70 4.72 -9.86
N LYS A 178 -24.50 5.75 -10.68
CA LYS A 178 -23.57 6.85 -10.37
C LYS A 178 -24.01 7.61 -9.13
N GLU A 179 -25.29 7.96 -9.04
CA GLU A 179 -25.85 8.65 -7.87
C GLU A 179 -25.71 7.81 -6.59
N GLU A 180 -25.94 6.50 -6.68
CA GLU A 180 -25.76 5.58 -5.55
C GLU A 180 -24.29 5.50 -5.09
N VAL A 181 -23.34 5.42 -6.01
CA VAL A 181 -21.90 5.47 -5.69
C VAL A 181 -21.53 6.82 -5.06
N TYR A 182 -22.04 7.92 -5.61
CA TYR A 182 -21.78 9.26 -5.10
C TYR A 182 -22.30 9.45 -3.67
N LYS A 183 -23.53 9.02 -3.38
CA LYS A 183 -24.10 9.06 -2.02
C LYS A 183 -23.24 8.30 -1.02
N ARG A 184 -22.74 7.13 -1.41
CA ARG A 184 -21.84 6.33 -0.57
C ARG A 184 -20.51 7.04 -0.37
N LEU A 185 -19.91 7.60 -1.42
CA LEU A 185 -18.68 8.38 -1.30
C LEU A 185 -18.85 9.54 -0.30
N CYS A 186 -19.94 10.31 -0.38
CA CYS A 186 -20.22 11.39 0.57
C CYS A 186 -20.42 10.91 2.01
N HIS A 187 -20.92 9.68 2.22
CA HIS A 187 -21.10 9.13 3.55
C HIS A 187 -19.76 8.77 4.21
N TYR A 188 -18.82 8.22 3.45
CA TYR A 188 -17.52 7.76 3.97
C TYR A 188 -16.42 8.82 3.89
N ASP A 189 -16.58 9.83 3.04
CA ASP A 189 -15.56 10.83 2.75
C ASP A 189 -16.13 12.26 2.80
N LEU A 190 -16.73 12.60 3.94
CA LEU A 190 -17.28 13.95 4.15
C LEU A 190 -16.16 14.99 4.26
N GLU A 191 -14.99 14.60 4.77
CA GLU A 191 -13.84 15.49 4.98
C GLU A 191 -13.18 15.93 3.68
N SER A 192 -13.02 15.04 2.68
CA SER A 192 -12.44 15.42 1.38
C SER A 192 -13.39 16.24 0.49
N LEU A 193 -14.67 16.32 0.83
CA LEU A 193 -15.70 17.06 0.07
C LEU A 193 -15.91 18.49 0.59
N ILE A 194 -15.42 18.82 1.78
CA ILE A 194 -15.55 20.14 2.42
C ILE A 194 -14.24 20.96 2.31
N ALA A 195 -13.11 20.31 2.00
CA ALA A 195 -11.79 20.95 1.82
C ALA A 195 -11.60 21.52 0.41
#